data_AF-A0A958F447-F1
#
_entry.id   AF-A0A958F447-F1
#
_cell.length_a   1.000
_cell.length_b   1.000
_cell.length_c   1.000
_cell.angle_alpha   90.00
_cell.angle_beta   90.00
_cell.angle_gamma   90.00
#
_symmetry.space_group_name_H-M   'P 1'
#
loop_
_entity.id
_entity.type
_entity.pdbx_description
1 polymer ?
#
loop_
_entity_poly.entity_id
_entity_poly.type
_entity_poly.pdbx_seq_one_letter_code
_entity_poly.pdbx_strand_id
1 'polypeptide(L)'
;MDAVLENLIKLTGVVPRDFDTLNEVAPQIEVWEPAIVKIFYDTLYSHSATNAIFKSDERPDREATFSNWYRQLIHAKYDPMFWKHQWFVGLIHIKREVRNHMMLGMISRVQTFFLAQCMNEFQGVQALKVYGAFKRITDVIAGLIAEG
;
A
#
# COMPACT_ATOMS: atom_id res chain seq x y z
N MET A 1 5.52 -8.95 -16.17
CA MET A 1 4.48 -8.12 -15.56
C MET A 1 3.09 -8.65 -15.88
N ASP A 2 2.62 -8.67 -17.13
CA ASP A 2 1.23 -9.03 -17.47
C ASP A 2 0.75 -10.39 -16.90
N ALA A 3 1.50 -11.48 -17.11
CA ALA A 3 1.15 -12.80 -16.56
C ALA A 3 1.18 -12.85 -15.01
N VAL A 4 2.09 -12.09 -14.39
CA VAL A 4 2.17 -11.97 -12.92
C VAL A 4 0.95 -11.23 -12.40
N LEU A 5 0.61 -10.10 -13.03
CA LEU A 5 -0.55 -9.30 -12.67
C LEU A 5 -1.86 -10.09 -12.82
N GLU A 6 -2.02 -10.83 -13.92
CA GLU A 6 -3.20 -11.69 -14.13
C GLU A 6 -3.35 -12.72 -13.00
N ASN A 7 -2.27 -13.41 -12.65
CA ASN A 7 -2.26 -14.36 -11.55
C ASN A 7 -2.61 -13.70 -10.21
N LEU A 8 -1.98 -12.57 -9.90
CA LEU A 8 -2.23 -11.84 -8.65
C LEU A 8 -3.69 -11.35 -8.56
N ILE A 9 -4.24 -10.81 -9.65
CA ILE A 9 -5.64 -10.38 -9.69
C ILE A 9 -6.56 -11.57 -9.41
N LYS A 10 -6.32 -12.70 -10.07
CA LYS A 10 -7.14 -13.91 -9.90
C LYS A 10 -7.05 -14.50 -8.49
N LEU A 11 -5.86 -14.53 -7.90
CA LEU A 11 -5.61 -15.14 -6.59
C LEU A 11 -6.09 -14.27 -5.43
N THR A 12 -5.97 -12.95 -5.54
CA THR A 12 -6.46 -12.00 -4.52
C THR A 12 -7.96 -11.74 -4.66
N GLY A 13 -8.52 -11.96 -5.85
CA GLY A 13 -9.91 -11.65 -6.17
C GLY A 13 -10.17 -10.14 -6.25
N VAL A 14 -9.15 -9.33 -6.54
CA VAL A 14 -9.35 -7.89 -6.72
C VAL A 14 -10.25 -7.64 -7.94
N VAL A 15 -11.21 -6.74 -7.80
CA VAL A 15 -12.17 -6.40 -8.86
C VAL A 15 -12.33 -4.88 -8.97
N PRO A 16 -12.87 -4.34 -10.08
CA PRO A 16 -13.11 -2.91 -10.22
C PRO A 16 -13.87 -2.28 -9.05
N ARG A 17 -14.84 -3.01 -8.47
CA ARG A 17 -15.62 -2.57 -7.31
C ARG A 17 -14.77 -2.28 -6.07
N ASP A 18 -13.59 -2.87 -5.94
CA ASP A 18 -12.67 -2.57 -4.83
C ASP A 18 -12.14 -1.14 -4.92
N PHE A 19 -11.78 -0.70 -6.14
CA PHE A 19 -11.35 0.67 -6.39
C PHE A 19 -12.51 1.64 -6.17
N ASP A 20 -13.70 1.32 -6.67
CA ASP A 20 -14.90 2.14 -6.43
C ASP A 20 -15.18 2.29 -4.93
N THR A 21 -15.06 1.20 -4.17
CA THR A 21 -15.29 1.19 -2.72
C THR A 21 -14.31 2.11 -1.99
N LEU A 22 -13.03 2.13 -2.38
CA LEU A 22 -12.06 3.05 -1.78
C LEU A 22 -12.33 4.51 -2.18
N ASN A 23 -12.63 4.78 -3.46
CA ASN A 23 -12.96 6.13 -3.93
C ASN A 23 -14.19 6.70 -3.22
N GLU A 24 -15.24 5.88 -3.04
CA GLU A 24 -16.48 6.27 -2.36
C GLU A 24 -16.22 6.78 -0.93
N VAL A 25 -15.21 6.22 -0.24
CA VAL A 25 -14.85 6.61 1.13
C VAL A 25 -13.55 7.41 1.24
N ALA A 26 -12.93 7.77 0.12
CA ALA A 26 -11.61 8.40 0.08
C ALA A 26 -11.52 9.64 0.98
N PRO A 27 -12.51 10.56 0.99
CA PRO A 27 -12.48 11.72 1.89
C PRO A 27 -12.43 11.35 3.38
N GLN A 28 -13.07 10.25 3.81
CA GLN A 28 -13.04 9.80 5.21
C GLN A 28 -11.74 9.10 5.59
N ILE A 29 -11.06 8.44 4.64
CA ILE A 29 -9.84 7.67 4.93
C ILE A 29 -8.56 8.44 4.59
N GLU A 30 -8.66 9.56 3.86
CA GLU A 30 -7.52 10.43 3.57
C GLU A 30 -6.97 11.07 4.85
N VAL A 31 -7.82 11.38 5.84
CA VAL A 31 -7.39 11.92 7.14
C VAL A 31 -6.51 10.95 7.96
N TRP A 32 -6.47 9.67 7.59
CA TRP A 32 -5.58 8.67 8.23
C TRP A 32 -4.15 8.72 7.69
N GLU A 33 -3.92 9.42 6.57
CA GLU A 33 -2.63 9.50 5.88
C GLU A 33 -1.47 9.88 6.82
N PRO A 34 -1.54 10.95 7.64
CA PRO A 34 -0.43 11.31 8.52
C PRO A 34 -0.06 10.18 9.50
N ALA A 35 -1.05 9.46 10.02
CA ALA A 35 -0.83 8.36 10.95
C ALA A 35 -0.23 7.13 10.24
N ILE A 36 -0.68 6.84 9.01
CA ILE A 36 -0.15 5.77 8.15
C ILE A 36 1.31 6.05 7.77
N VAL A 37 1.63 7.28 7.36
CA VAL A 37 3.00 7.70 7.03
C VAL A 37 3.89 7.58 8.26
N LYS A 38 3.42 8.09 9.40
CA LYS A 38 4.16 8.04 10.67
C LYS A 38 4.45 6.60 11.10
N ILE A 39 3.45 5.72 11.17
CA ILE A 39 3.67 4.33 11.58
C ILE A 39 4.60 3.59 10.62
N PHE A 40 4.51 3.88 9.32
CA PHE A 40 5.36 3.26 8.31
C PHE A 40 6.83 3.64 8.52
N TYR A 41 7.15 4.93 8.55
CA TYR A 41 8.54 5.39 8.65
C TYR A 41 9.13 5.26 10.05
N ASP A 42 8.36 5.46 11.12
CA ASP A 42 8.86 5.16 12.47
C ASP A 42 9.32 3.71 12.58
N THR A 43 8.58 2.77 11.97
CA THR A 43 8.94 1.36 11.98
C THR A 43 10.22 1.11 11.20
N LEU A 44 10.31 1.63 9.97
CA LEU A 44 11.48 1.43 9.12
C LEU A 44 12.76 1.99 9.73
N TYR A 45 12.71 3.18 10.34
CA TYR A 45 13.86 3.81 10.97
C TYR A 45 14.20 3.20 12.34
N SER A 46 13.22 2.61 13.04
CA SER A 46 13.47 1.94 14.34
C SER A 46 14.13 0.55 14.22
N HIS A 47 14.09 -0.06 13.03
CA HIS A 47 14.65 -1.39 12.80
C HIS A 47 15.92 -1.30 11.96
N SER A 48 17.05 -1.78 12.50
CA SER A 48 18.38 -1.57 11.91
C SER A 48 18.50 -2.04 10.46
N ALA A 49 17.91 -3.20 10.12
CA ALA A 49 18.01 -3.75 8.77
C ALA A 49 17.31 -2.89 7.71
N THR A 50 16.17 -2.28 8.05
CA THR A 50 15.45 -1.37 7.15
C THR A 50 16.02 0.04 7.19
N ASN A 51 16.48 0.50 8.36
CA ASN A 51 17.10 1.82 8.51
C ASN A 51 18.37 1.96 7.67
N ALA A 52 19.16 0.88 7.55
CA ALA A 52 20.40 0.86 6.76
C ALA A 52 20.21 1.13 5.25
N ILE A 53 18.98 1.03 4.73
CA ILE A 53 18.65 1.32 3.33
C ILE A 53 18.58 2.83 3.06
N PHE A 54 18.31 3.63 4.09
CA PHE A 54 18.17 5.07 3.98
C PHE A 54 19.53 5.78 4.09
N LYS A 55 19.67 6.87 3.36
CA LYS A 55 20.75 7.83 3.57
C LYS A 55 20.31 8.90 4.57
N SER A 56 21.28 9.62 5.13
CA SER A 56 21.01 10.78 5.97
C SER A 56 20.06 11.75 5.27
N ASP A 57 19.13 12.31 6.03
CA ASP A 57 18.18 13.36 5.61
C ASP A 57 17.16 12.96 4.53
N GLU A 58 17.07 11.68 4.15
CA GLU A 58 16.07 11.25 3.15
C GLU A 58 14.64 11.20 3.71
N ARG A 59 14.47 11.14 5.03
CA ARG A 59 13.17 10.86 5.67
C ARG A 59 12.04 11.80 5.20
N PRO A 60 12.19 13.13 5.18
CA PRO A 60 11.11 14.03 4.75
C PRO A 60 10.66 13.76 3.31
N ASP A 61 11.60 13.58 2.39
CA ASP A 61 11.30 13.30 0.98
C ASP A 61 10.62 11.95 0.80
N ARG A 62 11.03 10.95 1.59
CA ARG A 62 10.44 9.62 1.56
C ARG A 62 9.00 9.64 2.10
N GLU A 63 8.78 10.32 3.22
CA GLU A 63 7.45 10.55 3.80
C GLU A 63 6.52 11.24 2.81
N ALA A 64 6.98 12.30 2.14
CA ALA A 64 6.20 12.99 1.10
C ALA A 64 5.87 12.09 -0.09
N THR A 65 6.82 11.25 -0.54
CA THR A 65 6.59 10.31 -1.65
C THR A 65 5.52 9.28 -1.28
N PHE A 66 5.60 8.70 -0.08
CA PHE A 66 4.64 7.71 0.38
C PHE A 66 3.26 8.30 0.66
N SER A 67 3.20 9.52 1.22
CA SER A 67 1.97 10.29 1.39
C SER A 67 1.24 10.47 0.05
N ASN A 68 1.95 10.93 -0.98
CA ASN A 68 1.37 11.08 -2.32
C ASN A 68 0.94 9.74 -2.92
N TRP A 69 1.76 8.69 -2.77
CA TRP A 69 1.38 7.33 -3.23
C TRP A 69 0.11 6.82 -2.54
N TYR A 70 -0.05 7.02 -1.22
CA TYR A 70 -1.24 6.62 -0.49
C TYR A 70 -2.49 7.36 -1.00
N ARG A 71 -2.41 8.67 -1.23
CA ARG A 71 -3.51 9.44 -1.80
C ARG A 71 -3.87 8.95 -3.20
N GLN A 72 -2.88 8.67 -4.04
CA GLN A 72 -3.12 8.09 -5.37
C GLN A 72 -3.78 6.72 -5.29
N LEU A 73 -3.42 5.88 -4.32
CA LEU A 73 -4.00 4.57 -4.10
C LEU A 73 -5.50 4.64 -3.76
N ILE A 74 -5.89 5.47 -2.78
CA ILE A 74 -7.28 5.55 -2.31
C ILE A 74 -8.21 6.23 -3.33
N HIS A 75 -7.65 7.05 -4.23
CA HIS A 75 -8.35 7.71 -5.34
C HIS A 75 -8.15 6.98 -6.70
N ALA A 76 -7.52 5.80 -6.70
CA ALA A 76 -7.18 5.09 -7.93
C ALA A 76 -8.42 4.54 -8.62
N LYS A 77 -8.36 4.42 -9.95
CA LYS A 77 -9.34 3.65 -10.73
C LYS A 77 -8.74 2.31 -11.13
N TYR A 78 -9.60 1.34 -11.42
CA TYR A 78 -9.16 0.07 -12.01
C TYR A 78 -8.64 0.34 -13.43
N ASP A 79 -7.33 0.54 -13.56
CA ASP A 79 -6.66 1.01 -14.77
C ASP A 79 -5.36 0.23 -15.00
N PRO A 80 -5.10 -0.31 -16.20
CA PRO A 80 -3.80 -0.89 -16.54
C PRO A 80 -2.60 0.02 -16.26
N MET A 81 -2.73 1.34 -16.41
CA MET A 81 -1.65 2.29 -16.12
C MET A 81 -1.34 2.38 -14.63
N PHE A 82 -2.35 2.21 -13.76
CA PHE A 82 -2.14 2.12 -12.32
C PHE A 82 -1.21 0.94 -12.00
N TRP A 83 -1.47 -0.26 -12.53
CA TRP A 83 -0.65 -1.44 -12.27
C TRP A 83 0.77 -1.33 -12.84
N LYS A 84 0.93 -0.72 -14.02
CA LYS A 84 2.26 -0.42 -14.59
C LYS A 84 3.07 0.50 -13.67
N HIS A 85 2.42 1.49 -13.05
CA HIS A 85 3.08 2.34 -12.07
C HIS A 85 3.53 1.55 -10.83
N GLN A 86 2.69 0.65 -10.30
CA GLN A 86 3.06 -0.19 -9.14
C GLN A 86 4.23 -1.13 -9.46
N TRP A 87 4.28 -1.68 -10.67
CA TRP A 87 5.43 -2.45 -11.14
C TRP A 87 6.71 -1.60 -11.17
N PHE A 88 6.64 -0.36 -11.68
CA PHE A 88 7.78 0.55 -11.66
C PHE A 88 8.24 0.90 -10.23
N VAL A 89 7.30 1.06 -9.30
CA VAL A 89 7.62 1.21 -7.88
C VAL A 89 8.39 -0.01 -7.35
N GLY A 90 8.04 -1.23 -7.79
CA GLY A 90 8.81 -2.45 -7.49
C GLY A 90 10.28 -2.36 -7.90
N LEU A 91 10.54 -1.93 -9.13
CA LEU A 91 11.90 -1.73 -9.65
C LEU A 91 12.72 -0.74 -8.80
N ILE A 92 12.07 0.30 -8.25
CA ILE A 92 12.73 1.24 -7.33
C ILE A 92 13.11 0.54 -6.01
N HIS A 93 12.23 -0.30 -5.46
CA HIS A 93 12.51 -1.06 -4.24
C HIS A 93 13.68 -2.03 -4.45
N ILE A 94 13.76 -2.72 -5.60
CA ILE A 94 14.93 -3.55 -5.95
C ILE A 94 16.19 -2.71 -6.06
N LYS A 95 16.14 -1.58 -6.78
CA LYS A 95 17.31 -0.69 -6.92
C LYS A 95 17.81 -0.18 -5.57
N ARG A 96 16.93 -0.06 -4.57
CA ARG A 96 17.25 0.30 -3.19
C ARG A 96 17.56 -0.88 -2.28
N GLU A 97 17.66 -2.08 -2.83
CA GLU A 97 17.96 -3.32 -2.10
C GLU A 97 16.95 -3.68 -1.01
N VAL A 98 15.71 -3.20 -1.13
CA VAL A 98 14.61 -3.61 -0.24
C VAL A 98 14.29 -5.07 -0.53
N ARG A 99 14.41 -5.92 0.49
CA ARG A 99 14.15 -7.36 0.36
C ARG A 99 12.66 -7.67 0.49
N ASN A 100 12.19 -8.71 -0.20
CA ASN A 100 10.77 -9.08 -0.25
C ASN A 100 10.12 -9.22 1.13
N HIS A 101 10.82 -9.82 2.10
CA HIS A 101 10.30 -9.95 3.47
C HIS A 101 10.06 -8.60 4.16
N MET A 102 10.87 -7.57 3.87
CA MET A 102 10.69 -6.22 4.40
C MET A 102 9.43 -5.58 3.81
N MET A 103 9.23 -5.69 2.49
CA MET A 103 8.03 -5.19 1.82
C MET A 103 6.76 -5.87 2.34
N LEU A 104 6.76 -7.21 2.40
CA LEU A 104 5.61 -7.98 2.89
C LEU A 104 5.29 -7.65 4.35
N GLY A 105 6.32 -7.52 5.21
CA GLY A 105 6.16 -7.11 6.60
C GLY A 105 5.54 -5.71 6.74
N MET A 106 6.00 -4.75 5.93
CA MET A 106 5.47 -3.38 5.99
C MET A 106 4.05 -3.26 5.42
N ILE A 107 3.71 -3.99 4.35
CA ILE A 107 2.34 -4.03 3.85
C ILE A 107 1.41 -4.65 4.90
N SER A 108 1.82 -5.75 5.54
CA SER A 108 1.05 -6.36 6.64
C SER A 108 0.80 -5.37 7.78
N ARG A 109 1.81 -4.59 8.16
CA ARG A 109 1.69 -3.56 9.20
C ARG A 109 0.71 -2.44 8.82
N VAL A 110 0.80 -1.93 7.59
CA VAL A 110 -0.13 -0.91 7.08
C VAL A 110 -1.56 -1.46 7.02
N GLN A 111 -1.76 -2.68 6.50
CA GLN A 111 -3.07 -3.32 6.47
C GLN A 111 -3.66 -3.51 7.87
N THR A 112 -2.84 -3.89 8.86
CA THR A 112 -3.30 -4.06 10.25
C THR A 112 -3.74 -2.74 10.86
N PHE A 113 -2.97 -1.67 10.64
CA PHE A 113 -3.36 -0.33 11.07
C PHE A 113 -4.65 0.13 10.39
N PHE A 114 -4.74 -0.06 9.07
CA PHE A 114 -5.92 0.33 8.27
C PHE A 114 -7.18 -0.42 8.73
N LEU A 115 -7.07 -1.71 9.05
CA LEU A 115 -8.17 -2.48 9.64
C LEU A 115 -8.64 -1.87 10.95
N ALA A 116 -7.72 -1.52 11.86
CA ALA A 116 -8.07 -0.92 13.13
C ALA A 116 -8.84 0.41 12.94
N GLN A 117 -8.40 1.25 11.99
CA GLN A 117 -9.12 2.47 11.63
C GLN A 117 -10.50 2.18 11.06
N CYS A 118 -10.62 1.19 10.16
CA CYS A 118 -11.92 0.78 9.62
C CYS A 118 -12.89 0.33 10.71
N MET A 119 -12.42 -0.42 11.70
CA MET A 119 -13.26 -0.91 12.81
C MET A 119 -13.68 0.20 13.77
N ASN A 120 -12.91 1.29 13.86
CA ASN A 120 -13.24 2.44 14.70
C ASN A 120 -14.22 3.40 14.01
N GLU A 121 -14.08 3.59 12.69
CA GLU A 121 -14.84 4.62 11.94
C GLU A 121 -16.11 4.06 11.28
N PHE A 122 -16.06 2.83 10.75
CA PHE A 122 -17.14 2.23 9.98
C PHE A 122 -17.89 1.17 10.77
N GLN A 123 -19.20 1.04 10.52
CA GLN A 123 -20.04 0.03 11.16
C GLN A 123 -20.02 -1.31 10.41
N GLY A 124 -19.71 -2.39 11.13
CA GLY A 124 -19.94 -3.79 10.72
C GLY A 124 -19.50 -4.10 9.29
N VAL A 125 -20.48 -4.37 8.42
CA VAL A 125 -20.25 -4.76 7.02
C VAL A 125 -19.50 -3.70 6.22
N GLN A 126 -19.68 -2.41 6.53
CA GLN A 126 -18.95 -1.34 5.83
C GLN A 126 -17.45 -1.40 6.14
N ALA A 127 -17.06 -1.63 7.40
CA ALA A 127 -15.66 -1.79 7.78
C ALA A 127 -15.01 -2.96 7.02
N LEU A 128 -15.70 -4.10 6.94
CA LEU A 128 -15.22 -5.28 6.21
C LEU A 128 -15.08 -5.02 4.70
N LYS A 129 -16.01 -4.27 4.09
CA LYS A 129 -15.95 -3.89 2.67
C LYS A 129 -14.75 -3.00 2.37
N VAL A 130 -14.59 -1.92 3.14
CA VAL A 130 -13.50 -0.95 2.93
C VAL A 130 -12.14 -1.60 3.17
N TYR A 131 -11.98 -2.31 4.30
CA TYR A 131 -10.75 -3.06 4.57
C TYR A 131 -10.48 -4.13 3.52
N GLY A 132 -11.49 -4.90 3.13
CA GLY A 132 -11.34 -5.96 2.13
C GLY A 132 -10.85 -5.43 0.78
N ALA A 133 -11.40 -4.30 0.33
CA ALA A 133 -10.96 -3.62 -0.88
C ALA A 133 -9.49 -3.17 -0.77
N PHE A 134 -9.15 -2.45 0.31
CA PHE A 134 -7.78 -2.00 0.57
C PHE A 134 -6.79 -3.17 0.61
N LYS A 135 -7.15 -4.25 1.30
CA LYS A 135 -6.33 -5.45 1.42
C LYS A 135 -6.07 -6.08 0.06
N ARG A 136 -7.11 -6.38 -0.73
CA ARG A 136 -6.93 -7.03 -2.03
C ARG A 136 -6.05 -6.21 -2.97
N ILE A 137 -6.29 -4.89 -3.05
CA ILE A 137 -5.48 -4.00 -3.89
C ILE A 137 -4.02 -4.00 -3.41
N THR A 138 -3.78 -3.81 -2.12
CA THR A 138 -2.41 -3.75 -1.58
C THR A 138 -1.69 -5.10 -1.60
N ASP A 139 -2.40 -6.23 -1.53
CA ASP A 139 -1.82 -7.57 -1.73
C ASP A 139 -1.34 -7.77 -3.17
N VAL A 140 -2.09 -7.30 -4.18
CA VAL A 140 -1.62 -7.31 -5.58
C VAL A 140 -0.37 -6.42 -5.72
N ILE A 141 -0.38 -5.21 -5.15
CA ILE A 141 0.78 -4.30 -5.18
C ILE A 141 2.00 -4.97 -4.55
N ALA A 142 1.84 -5.57 -3.37
CA ALA A 142 2.92 -6.26 -2.68
C ALA A 142 3.49 -7.41 -3.52
N GLY A 143 2.63 -8.18 -4.19
CA GLY A 143 3.03 -9.24 -5.11
C GLY A 143 3.80 -8.70 -6.32
N LEU A 144 3.34 -7.61 -6.94
CA LEU A 144 4.04 -6.97 -8.06
C LEU A 144 5.43 -6.47 -7.64
N ILE A 145 5.55 -5.88 -6.45
CA ILE A 145 6.82 -5.40 -5.91
C ILE A 145 7.76 -6.56 -5.53
N ALA A 146 7.23 -7.69 -5.07
CA ALA A 146 8.04 -8.85 -4.70
C ALA A 146 8.60 -9.61 -5.93
N GLU A 147 7.94 -9.51 -7.07
CA GLU A 147 8.32 -10.14 -8.34
C GLU A 147 9.23 -9.26 -9.21
N GLY A 148 9.09 -7.93 -9.07
CA GLY A 148 9.62 -6.93 -10.00
C GLY A 148 10.84 -6.21 -9.49
#